data_AF-A0AAU5HTA6-F1
#
_entry.id   AF-A0AAU5HTA6-F1
#
_cell.length_a   1.000
_cell.length_b   1.000
_cell.length_c   1.000
_cell.angle_alpha   90.00
_cell.angle_beta   90.00
_cell.angle_gamma   90.00
#
_symmetry.space_group_name_H-M   'P 1'
#
loop_
_entity.id
_entity.type
_entity.pdbx_description
1 polymer ?
#
loop_
_entity_poly.entity_id
_entity_poly.type
_entity_poly.pdbx_seq_one_letter_code
_entity_poly.pdbx_strand_id
1 'polypeptide(L)'
;MAVEGVHPAGQIRDEDALSSRPGWSGQAHVRVWRTEPGRVAVVISGQRAEHDLETVLPLLRGEYQDDTVDFFFHRPTDWVALGYYAELTSNDDGTVTRTHIAGDTLAARLGPALYATGDPDDHSTGWGGV
;
A
#
# COMPACT_ATOMS: atom_id res chain seq x y z
N MET A 1 -22.76 27.33 4.56
CA MET A 1 -21.32 27.02 4.75
C MET A 1 -21.15 25.58 4.32
N ALA A 2 -20.54 25.34 3.17
CA ALA A 2 -20.27 23.98 2.70
C ALA A 2 -19.03 23.47 3.43
N VAL A 3 -19.16 22.30 4.06
CA VAL A 3 -18.00 21.54 4.51
C VAL A 3 -17.17 21.24 3.26
N GLU A 4 -15.93 21.73 3.20
CA GLU A 4 -14.94 21.21 2.25
C GLU A 4 -14.72 19.75 2.64
N GLY A 5 -15.52 18.86 2.05
CA GLY A 5 -15.32 17.43 2.14
C GLY A 5 -13.98 17.15 1.49
N VAL A 6 -13.03 16.65 2.29
CA VAL A 6 -11.76 16.11 1.82
C VAL A 6 -12.09 15.18 0.67
N HIS A 7 -11.78 15.60 -0.57
CA HIS A 7 -11.91 14.71 -1.71
C HIS A 7 -11.03 13.50 -1.44
N PRO A 8 -11.52 12.26 -1.68
CA PRO A 8 -10.69 11.08 -1.48
C PRO A 8 -9.43 11.20 -2.34
N ALA A 9 -8.31 10.75 -1.79
CA ALA A 9 -7.03 10.80 -2.48
C ALA A 9 -7.14 10.16 -3.88
N GLY A 10 -6.50 10.77 -4.88
CA GLY A 10 -6.46 10.21 -6.23
C GLY A 10 -5.39 9.12 -6.32
N GLN A 11 -5.76 7.89 -6.65
CA GLN A 11 -4.76 6.85 -6.97
C GLN A 11 -4.01 7.27 -8.24
N ILE A 12 -2.69 7.36 -8.14
CA ILE A 12 -1.80 7.78 -9.23
C ILE A 12 -0.95 6.63 -9.77
N ARG A 13 -0.92 5.48 -9.07
CA ARG A 13 -0.15 4.30 -9.46
C ARG A 13 -0.76 3.03 -8.89
N ASP A 14 -0.75 2.00 -9.72
CA ASP A 14 -1.10 0.63 -9.37
C ASP A 14 -0.13 -0.30 -10.10
N GLU A 15 0.78 -0.93 -9.35
CA GLU A 15 1.73 -1.91 -9.87
C GLU A 15 1.38 -3.30 -9.36
N ASP A 16 1.16 -4.22 -10.30
CA ASP A 16 0.93 -5.65 -10.01
C ASP A 16 2.19 -6.35 -9.46
N ALA A 17 1.98 -7.38 -8.62
CA ALA A 17 3.02 -8.18 -7.93
C ALA A 17 4.12 -8.76 -8.80
N LEU A 18 3.91 -8.83 -10.11
CA LEU A 18 4.76 -9.58 -11.03
C LEU A 18 6.09 -8.89 -11.38
N SER A 19 6.32 -7.68 -10.87
CA SER A 19 7.54 -6.93 -11.19
C SER A 19 8.64 -7.18 -10.15
N SER A 20 9.54 -8.13 -10.44
CA SER A 20 10.80 -8.26 -9.71
C SER A 20 11.62 -6.98 -9.87
N ARG A 21 11.67 -6.13 -8.83
CA ARG A 21 12.54 -4.94 -8.80
C ARG A 21 13.94 -5.33 -8.32
N PRO A 22 15.02 -4.80 -8.91
CA PRO A 22 16.38 -5.03 -8.41
C PRO A 22 16.49 -4.61 -6.94
N GLY A 23 16.87 -5.55 -6.07
CA GLY A 23 16.97 -5.30 -4.62
C GLY A 23 15.70 -5.59 -3.81
N TRP A 24 14.62 -6.08 -4.44
CA TRP A 24 13.42 -6.52 -3.74
C TRP A 24 13.23 -8.03 -3.88
N SER A 25 13.29 -8.74 -2.74
CA SER A 25 12.96 -10.16 -2.65
C SER A 25 11.47 -10.40 -2.34
N GLY A 26 10.60 -10.44 -3.36
CA GLY A 26 9.19 -10.82 -3.16
C GLY A 26 8.24 -10.45 -4.29
N GLN A 27 7.04 -11.04 -4.26
CA GLN A 27 5.88 -10.58 -5.03
C GLN A 27 5.11 -9.58 -4.15
N ALA A 28 4.95 -8.36 -4.63
CA ALA A 28 4.32 -7.29 -3.88
C ALA A 28 3.65 -6.28 -4.81
N HIS A 29 2.39 -5.94 -4.50
CA HIS A 29 1.69 -4.86 -5.19
C HIS A 29 2.07 -3.52 -4.54
N VAL A 30 2.46 -2.54 -5.34
CA VAL A 30 2.67 -1.17 -4.89
C VAL A 30 1.60 -0.28 -5.46
N ARG A 31 0.82 0.34 -4.59
CA ARG A 31 -0.19 1.31 -4.98
C ARG A 31 0.10 2.66 -4.34
N VAL A 32 -0.09 3.74 -5.10
CA VAL A 32 0.22 5.09 -4.62
C VAL A 32 -0.95 6.02 -4.86
N TRP A 33 -1.27 6.81 -3.84
CA TRP A 33 -2.28 7.85 -3.89
C TRP A 33 -1.63 9.19 -3.65
N ARG A 34 -2.04 10.21 -4.41
CA ARG A 34 -1.76 11.61 -4.05
C ARG A 34 -2.86 12.07 -3.11
N THR A 35 -2.51 12.25 -1.84
CA THR A 35 -3.48 12.67 -0.82
C THR A 35 -3.64 14.18 -0.81
N GLU A 36 -2.55 14.92 -1.02
CA GLU A 36 -2.51 16.38 -1.05
C GLU A 36 -1.35 16.84 -2.00
N PRO A 37 -1.30 18.12 -2.40
CA PRO A 37 -0.11 18.66 -3.06
C PRO A 37 1.13 18.49 -2.17
N GLY A 38 2.19 17.86 -2.68
CA GLY A 38 3.39 17.56 -1.89
C GLY A 38 3.26 16.37 -0.95
N ARG A 39 2.21 15.53 -1.04
CA ARG A 39 2.02 14.36 -0.18
C ARG A 39 1.45 13.16 -0.91
N VAL A 40 2.11 12.02 -0.75
CA VAL A 40 1.67 10.74 -1.30
C VAL A 40 1.59 9.67 -0.22
N ALA A 41 0.63 8.77 -0.36
CA ALA A 41 0.49 7.57 0.45
C ALA A 41 0.82 6.35 -0.42
N VAL A 42 1.73 5.50 0.05
CA VAL A 42 2.17 4.29 -0.63
C VAL A 42 1.71 3.09 0.16
N VAL A 43 0.92 2.21 -0.47
CA VAL A 43 0.46 0.95 0.12
C VAL A 43 1.21 -0.21 -0.54
N ILE A 44 1.99 -0.93 0.25
CA ILE A 44 2.69 -2.14 -0.15
C ILE A 44 1.83 -3.33 0.28
N SER A 45 1.40 -4.16 -0.68
CA SER A 45 0.57 -5.34 -0.42
C SER A 45 1.27 -6.64 -0.79
N GLY A 46 1.23 -7.64 0.09
CA GLY A 46 1.68 -9.00 -0.24
C GLY A 46 2.31 -9.75 0.94
N GLN A 47 2.18 -11.08 0.95
CA GLN A 47 2.63 -11.92 2.06
C GLN A 47 4.15 -11.87 2.26
N ARG A 48 4.95 -11.81 1.18
CA ARG A 48 6.42 -11.76 1.25
C ARG A 48 7.00 -10.35 1.24
N ALA A 49 6.18 -9.35 0.93
CA ALA A 49 6.60 -7.95 0.84
C ALA A 49 7.11 -7.40 2.19
N GLU A 50 6.79 -8.08 3.28
CA GLU A 50 7.23 -7.70 4.61
C GLU A 50 8.70 -7.99 4.93
N HIS A 51 9.37 -8.86 4.18
CA HIS A 51 10.72 -9.30 4.54
C HIS A 51 11.81 -8.32 4.10
N ASP A 52 11.45 -7.26 3.37
CA ASP A 52 12.41 -6.37 2.71
C ASP A 52 11.99 -4.88 2.79
N LEU A 53 11.18 -4.51 3.78
CA LEU A 53 10.67 -3.14 3.91
C LEU A 53 11.82 -2.13 4.09
N GLU A 54 12.83 -2.48 4.88
CA GLU A 54 14.02 -1.66 5.14
C GLU A 54 14.77 -1.31 3.84
N THR A 55 14.77 -2.22 2.85
CA THR A 55 15.38 -1.99 1.53
C THR A 55 14.45 -1.23 0.59
N VAL A 56 13.15 -1.54 0.63
CA VAL A 56 12.17 -1.03 -0.34
C VAL A 56 11.70 0.38 -0.01
N LEU A 57 11.51 0.73 1.26
CA LEU A 57 11.01 2.06 1.65
C LEU A 57 11.94 3.20 1.17
N PRO A 58 13.28 3.12 1.31
CA PRO A 58 14.18 4.14 0.77
C PRO A 58 14.10 4.28 -0.77
N LEU A 59 13.96 3.17 -1.49
CA LEU A 59 13.84 3.18 -2.95
C LEU A 59 12.56 3.89 -3.39
N LEU A 60 11.43 3.53 -2.79
CA LEU A 60 10.14 4.16 -3.06
C LEU A 60 10.14 5.64 -2.64
N ARG A 61 10.80 5.99 -1.54
CA ARG A 61 10.96 7.39 -1.14
C ARG A 61 11.77 8.20 -2.15
N GLY A 62 12.79 7.60 -2.75
CA GLY A 62 13.58 8.25 -3.81
C GLY A 62 12.79 8.57 -5.08
N GLU A 63 11.73 7.82 -5.38
CA GLU A 63 10.83 8.09 -6.52
C GLU A 63 9.93 9.31 -6.30
N TYR A 64 9.71 9.71 -5.04
CA TYR A 64 8.85 10.81 -4.62
C TYR A 64 9.62 11.82 -3.76
N GLN A 65 10.86 12.15 -4.15
CA GLN A 65 11.77 13.00 -3.36
C GLN A 65 11.22 14.39 -2.99
N ASP A 66 10.29 14.91 -3.80
CA ASP A 66 9.67 16.23 -3.61
C ASP A 66 8.37 16.17 -2.78
N ASP A 67 7.87 14.96 -2.49
CA ASP A 67 6.65 14.73 -1.72
C ASP A 67 6.99 14.16 -0.33
N THR A 68 6.16 14.49 0.67
CA THR A 68 6.09 13.73 1.92
C THR A 68 5.45 12.38 1.62
N VAL A 69 6.13 11.29 1.99
CA VAL A 69 5.67 9.91 1.69
C VAL A 69 5.22 9.22 2.98
N ASP A 70 3.94 8.89 3.06
CA ASP A 70 3.39 8.03 4.11
C ASP A 70 3.35 6.58 3.61
N PHE A 71 3.89 5.65 4.39
CA PHE A 71 3.97 4.25 4.00
C PHE A 71 2.98 3.40 4.79
N PHE A 72 2.29 2.51 4.07
CA PHE A 72 1.37 1.55 4.63
C PHE A 72 1.68 0.16 4.11
N PHE A 73 1.42 -0.82 4.96
CA PHE A 73 1.51 -2.22 4.63
C PHE A 73 0.14 -2.85 4.72
N HIS A 74 -0.18 -3.67 3.74
CA HIS A 74 -1.37 -4.50 3.71
C HIS A 74 -0.94 -5.96 3.50
N ARG A 75 -1.23 -6.81 4.47
CA ARG A 75 -1.16 -8.26 4.25
C ARG A 75 -2.56 -8.77 3.94
N PRO A 76 -2.83 -9.22 2.70
CA PRO A 76 -4.05 -9.96 2.45
C PRO A 76 -4.02 -11.23 3.31
N THR A 77 -5.07 -11.41 4.08
CA THR A 77 -5.58 -12.74 4.42
C THR A 77 -6.76 -12.97 3.48
N ASP A 78 -7.21 -14.21 3.26
CA ASP A 78 -8.24 -14.62 2.26
C ASP A 78 -9.55 -13.78 2.21
N TRP A 79 -9.73 -12.77 3.08
CA TRP A 79 -10.93 -11.96 3.23
C TRP A 79 -10.58 -10.47 3.36
N VAL A 80 -11.11 -9.65 2.44
CA VAL A 80 -10.95 -8.17 2.35
C VAL A 80 -11.21 -7.44 3.68
N ALA A 81 -11.99 -8.02 4.59
CA ALA A 81 -12.34 -7.47 5.91
C ALA A 81 -11.38 -7.88 7.06
N LEU A 82 -10.48 -8.86 6.85
CA LEU A 82 -9.58 -9.41 7.87
C LEU A 82 -8.09 -9.22 7.54
N GLY A 83 -7.78 -8.45 6.49
CA GLY A 83 -6.41 -8.10 6.15
C GLY A 83 -5.70 -7.39 7.31
N TYR A 84 -4.41 -7.66 7.48
CA TYR A 84 -3.58 -6.91 8.43
C TYR A 84 -3.13 -5.61 7.75
N TYR A 85 -3.46 -4.46 8.37
CA TYR A 85 -3.02 -3.15 7.90
C TYR A 85 -2.07 -2.53 8.93
N ALA A 86 -0.98 -1.94 8.46
CA ALA A 86 -0.06 -1.21 9.31
C ALA A 86 0.41 0.08 8.66
N GLU A 87 0.61 1.11 9.47
CA GLU A 87 1.43 2.25 9.13
C GLU A 87 2.91 1.87 9.34
N LEU A 88 3.76 2.28 8.41
CA LEU A 88 5.19 1.99 8.43
C LEU A 88 5.98 3.25 8.72
N THR A 89 6.76 3.21 9.80
CA THR A 89 7.67 4.30 10.19
C THR A 89 9.11 3.85 9.96
N SER A 90 9.82 4.53 9.05
CA SER A 90 11.28 4.37 8.94
C SER A 90 11.94 5.08 10.12
N ASN A 91 12.79 4.37 10.85
CA ASN A 91 13.58 4.93 11.94
C ASN A 91 14.96 5.40 11.45
N ASP A 92 15.62 6.25 12.23
CA ASP A 92 16.95 6.79 11.92
C ASP A 92 18.05 5.71 11.84
N ASP A 93 17.84 4.56 12.48
CA ASP A 93 18.73 3.39 12.45
C ASP A 93 18.52 2.49 11.22
N GLY A 94 17.62 2.89 10.31
CA GLY A 94 17.28 2.14 9.11
C GLY A 94 16.26 1.01 9.33
N THR A 95 15.79 0.80 10.56
CA THR A 95 14.73 -0.19 10.84
C THR A 95 13.34 0.36 10.48
N VAL A 96 12.38 -0.54 10.26
CA VAL A 96 10.98 -0.16 10.03
C VAL A 96 10.10 -0.64 11.18
N THR A 97 9.41 0.30 11.82
CA THR A 97 8.36 -0.02 12.81
C THR A 97 7.01 -0.14 12.11
N ARG A 98 6.22 -1.14 12.52
CA ARG A 98 4.87 -1.39 12.00
C ARG A 98 3.85 -1.09 13.09
N THR A 99 3.03 -0.07 12.88
CA THR A 99 1.94 0.28 13.78
C THR A 99 0.65 -0.25 13.19
N HIS A 100 0.02 -1.24 13.84
CA HIS A 100 -1.24 -1.80 13.37
C HIS A 100 -2.35 -0.75 13.33
N ILE A 101 -3.10 -0.71 12.23
CA ILE A 101 -4.23 0.20 12.01
C ILE A 101 -5.44 -0.60 11.50
N ALA A 102 -6.64 -0.06 11.70
CA ALA A 102 -7.83 -0.62 11.07
C ALA A 102 -7.84 -0.31 9.56
N GLY A 103 -8.26 -1.27 8.74
CA GLY A 103 -8.41 -1.07 7.29
C GLY A 103 -9.35 0.08 6.96
N ASP A 104 -10.44 0.24 7.71
CA ASP A 104 -11.41 1.34 7.54
C ASP A 104 -10.78 2.73 7.78
N THR A 105 -9.81 2.82 8.70
CA THR A 105 -9.05 4.06 8.92
C THR A 105 -8.24 4.42 7.68
N LEU A 106 -7.62 3.43 7.03
CA LEU A 106 -6.88 3.66 5.78
C LEU A 106 -7.83 3.94 4.61
N ALA A 107 -8.98 3.26 4.54
CA ALA A 107 -9.99 3.46 3.51
C ALA A 107 -10.63 4.85 3.57
N ALA A 108 -10.89 5.37 4.77
CA ALA A 108 -11.38 6.73 4.96
C ALA A 108 -10.39 7.77 4.38
N ARG A 109 -9.08 7.45 4.38
CA ARG A 109 -8.03 8.33 3.86
C ARG A 109 -7.82 8.19 2.36
N LEU A 110 -7.81 6.96 1.84
CA LEU A 110 -7.43 6.66 0.45
C LEU A 110 -8.62 6.44 -0.50
N GLY A 111 -9.82 6.34 0.06
CA GLY A 111 -11.04 6.10 -0.70
C GLY A 111 -11.26 4.62 -1.07
N PRO A 112 -12.37 4.32 -1.77
CA PRO A 112 -12.84 2.95 -2.03
C PRO A 112 -11.91 2.13 -2.92
N ALA A 113 -11.00 2.78 -3.66
CA ALA A 113 -10.00 2.10 -4.49
C ALA A 113 -9.03 1.23 -3.67
N LEU A 114 -8.92 1.46 -2.35
CA LEU A 114 -8.13 0.62 -1.46
C LEU A 114 -8.55 -0.86 -1.52
N TYR A 115 -9.86 -1.12 -1.59
CA TYR A 115 -10.44 -2.47 -1.63
C TYR A 115 -10.63 -3.03 -3.05
N ALA A 116 -10.26 -2.28 -4.09
CA ALA A 116 -10.66 -2.58 -5.46
C ALA A 116 -9.83 -3.68 -6.15
N THR A 117 -8.77 -4.21 -5.53
CA THR A 117 -7.85 -5.13 -6.21
C THR A 117 -7.94 -6.55 -5.67
N GLY A 118 -8.02 -7.50 -6.61
CA GLY A 118 -7.87 -8.94 -6.35
C GLY A 118 -6.57 -9.25 -5.63
N ASP A 119 -6.64 -10.24 -4.76
CA ASP A 119 -5.56 -10.63 -3.88
C ASP A 119 -4.45 -11.34 -4.71
N PRO A 120 -3.17 -10.92 -4.63
CA PRO A 120 -2.06 -11.59 -5.31
C PRO A 120 -1.90 -13.07 -4.95
N ASP A 121 -2.36 -13.45 -3.76
CA ASP A 121 -2.36 -14.82 -3.24
C ASP A 121 -3.74 -15.50 -3.42
N ASP A 122 -4.69 -14.84 -4.11
CA ASP A 122 -5.98 -15.41 -4.44
C ASP A 122 -5.83 -16.51 -5.50
N HIS A 123 -5.59 -17.72 -5.03
CA HIS A 123 -5.68 -18.92 -5.85
C HIS A 123 -7.12 -19.29 -6.21
N SER A 124 -8.14 -18.51 -5.83
CA SER A 124 -9.50 -18.65 -6.35
C SER A 124 -9.59 -18.09 -7.78
N THR A 125 -8.75 -18.65 -8.67
CA THR A 125 -9.19 -18.93 -10.03
C THR A 125 -10.28 -20.00 -9.96
N GLY A 126 -11.47 -19.57 -9.52
CA GLY A 126 -12.70 -20.21 -9.93
C GLY A 126 -12.70 -20.18 -11.45
N TRP A 127 -12.55 -21.35 -12.06
CA TRP A 127 -12.99 -21.59 -13.42
C TRP A 127 -14.49 -21.31 -13.46
N GLY A 128 -14.85 -20.05 -13.72
CA GLY A 128 -16.21 -19.56 -13.80
C GLY A 128 -16.33 -18.66 -15.01
N GLY A 129 -16.27 -19.26 -16.20
CA GLY A 129 -16.41 -18.53 -17.45
C GLY A 129 -16.44 -19.43 -18.67
N VAL A 130 -17.42 -20.35 -18.75
CA VAL A 130 -18.44 -20.46 -19.82
C VAL A 130 -19.54 -21.41 -19.38
#